data_AF-A0A965NPM1-F1
#
_entry.id   AF-A0A965NPM1-F1
#
_cell.length_a   1.000
_cell.length_b   1.000
_cell.length_c   1.000
_cell.angle_alpha   90.00
_cell.angle_beta   90.00
_cell.angle_gamma   90.00
#
_symmetry.space_group_name_H-M   'P 1'
#
loop_
_entity.id
_entity.type
_entity.pdbx_description
1 polymer ?
#
loop_
_entity_poly.entity_id
_entity_poly.type
_entity_poly.pdbx_seq_one_letter_code
_entity_poly.pdbx_strand_id
1 'polypeptide(L)'
;QGAFNSGKVTSSKGEVTDFPSTRMARFRPDGSFFEPTSVGPCNIWGLVLTGEGEAFIQEANDYGYPVMPFHEYALYPGCADRLAKSYQPPFPVQAPDFKMGGTGLSGLALSDVGVWPKGYDGVMYVANPITSKVNAIRQHREGSGCRLEKLDDFISCDDPFFRPIAMTMGPDGCLYVIDWYNKIISHNEVARNHPDRDKQSGRIWRIKPKGFVPQVVPDYTKLSSADLVARLGSKVTADAHLAWQTLADRRTEAATSAALAAIVEDGSASAARRIQALWVLAEYGHKLGPIAERLLADPNRNVRREAVNALRHFGVWSPHFEALAALSADPDAEVRAAAIKALGEASVKHPAALGVMMRFAGPSLEGPVAPDRRGKPIKV
;
A
#
# COMPACT_ATOMS: atom_id res chain seq x y z
N GLN A 1 14.03 10.07 -19.82
CA GLN A 1 13.84 9.99 -18.36
C GLN A 1 12.34 9.90 -18.11
N GLY A 2 11.88 8.87 -17.39
CA GLY A 2 10.44 8.61 -17.19
C GLY A 2 9.73 9.61 -16.28
N ALA A 3 10.47 10.22 -15.34
CA ALA A 3 9.91 11.08 -14.30
C ALA A 3 9.34 12.44 -14.77
N PHE A 4 9.79 12.95 -15.93
CA PHE A 4 9.42 14.27 -16.44
C PHE A 4 8.68 14.17 -17.77
N ASN A 5 7.75 13.23 -17.87
CA ASN A 5 6.90 13.08 -19.03
C ASN A 5 5.69 14.05 -18.98
N SER A 6 5.02 14.21 -20.11
CA SER A 6 3.68 14.77 -20.17
C SER A 6 2.76 13.71 -20.73
N GLY A 7 1.64 13.46 -20.07
CA GLY A 7 0.66 12.46 -20.46
C GLY A 7 -0.75 12.95 -20.16
N LYS A 8 -1.70 12.39 -20.88
CA LYS A 8 -3.14 12.53 -20.62
C LYS A 8 -3.75 11.14 -20.57
N VAL A 9 -4.72 10.95 -19.69
CA VAL A 9 -5.52 9.73 -19.62
C VAL A 9 -6.94 10.07 -20.02
N THR A 10 -7.50 9.28 -20.93
CA THR A 10 -8.90 9.39 -21.35
C THR A 10 -9.67 8.23 -20.75
N SER A 11 -10.69 8.53 -19.94
CA SER A 11 -11.59 7.51 -19.38
C SER A 11 -12.48 6.90 -20.47
N SER A 12 -13.13 5.77 -20.18
CA SER A 12 -14.10 5.16 -21.11
C SER A 12 -15.33 6.05 -21.36
N LYS A 13 -15.53 7.10 -20.55
CA LYS A 13 -16.54 8.14 -20.73
C LYS A 13 -16.05 9.34 -21.57
N GLY A 14 -14.81 9.32 -22.03
CA GLY A 14 -14.19 10.41 -22.79
C GLY A 14 -13.65 11.56 -21.94
N GLU A 15 -13.66 11.44 -20.60
CA GLU A 15 -13.10 12.46 -19.72
C GLU A 15 -11.57 12.43 -19.80
N VAL A 16 -10.96 13.58 -20.11
CA VAL A 16 -9.52 13.71 -20.26
C VAL A 16 -8.91 14.31 -19.00
N THR A 17 -7.99 13.58 -18.38
CA THR A 17 -7.26 14.02 -17.18
C THR A 17 -5.77 14.18 -17.49
N ASP A 18 -5.19 15.32 -17.11
CA ASP A 18 -3.75 15.52 -17.20
C ASP A 18 -3.03 14.60 -16.20
N PHE A 19 -2.07 13.83 -16.71
CA PHE A 19 -1.25 12.91 -15.91
C PHE A 19 0.23 13.01 -16.30
N PRO A 20 0.87 14.18 -16.04
CA PRO A 20 2.29 14.37 -16.32
C PRO A 20 3.15 13.92 -15.15
N SER A 21 4.42 13.64 -15.42
CA SER A 21 5.42 13.19 -14.46
C SER A 21 5.06 11.87 -13.76
N THR A 22 5.94 11.39 -12.88
CA THR A 22 5.64 10.24 -12.02
C THR A 22 4.55 10.61 -11.01
N ARG A 23 3.46 9.83 -10.99
CA ARG A 23 2.33 10.01 -10.08
C ARG A 23 1.69 8.67 -9.75
N MET A 24 0.91 8.67 -8.68
CA MET A 24 0.00 7.59 -8.37
C MET A 24 -1.41 7.98 -8.78
N ALA A 25 -2.17 7.01 -9.25
CA ALA A 25 -3.57 7.17 -9.61
C ALA A 25 -4.35 5.93 -9.19
N ARG A 26 -5.67 6.09 -9.11
CA ARG A 26 -6.63 4.99 -9.00
C ARG A 26 -7.61 5.07 -10.16
N PHE A 27 -8.13 3.93 -10.57
CA PHE A 27 -9.10 3.83 -11.66
C PHE A 27 -10.01 2.63 -11.42
N ARG A 28 -11.21 2.66 -12.01
CA ARG A 28 -12.08 1.48 -12.03
C ARG A 28 -11.62 0.52 -13.13
N PRO A 29 -11.72 -0.81 -12.94
CA PRO A 29 -11.32 -1.79 -13.96
C PRO A 29 -11.98 -1.58 -15.33
N ASP A 30 -13.20 -1.05 -15.37
CA ASP A 30 -13.95 -0.72 -16.59
C ASP A 30 -13.53 0.62 -17.26
N GLY A 31 -12.54 1.31 -16.69
CA GLY A 31 -12.05 2.60 -17.17
C GLY A 31 -13.01 3.77 -16.98
N SER A 32 -14.15 3.58 -16.30
CA SER A 32 -15.21 4.60 -16.18
C SER A 32 -14.89 5.73 -15.20
N PHE A 33 -13.74 5.64 -14.54
CA PHE A 33 -13.22 6.59 -13.57
C PHE A 33 -11.69 6.50 -13.51
N PHE A 34 -11.03 7.65 -13.47
CA PHE A 34 -9.59 7.78 -13.28
C PHE A 34 -9.32 9.02 -12.43
N GLU A 35 -8.46 8.89 -11.43
CA GLU A 35 -8.10 9.99 -10.54
C GLU A 35 -6.63 9.93 -10.15
N PRO A 36 -5.84 10.98 -10.41
CA PRO A 36 -4.52 11.15 -9.80
C PRO A 36 -4.69 11.31 -8.29
N THR A 37 -4.09 10.39 -7.52
CA THR A 37 -4.22 10.37 -6.07
C THR A 37 -3.08 11.13 -5.42
N SER A 38 -1.84 10.87 -5.79
CA SER A 38 -0.68 11.44 -5.10
C SER A 38 0.40 11.86 -6.10
N VAL A 39 1.29 12.74 -5.66
CA VAL A 39 2.42 13.28 -6.45
C VAL A 39 3.67 13.31 -5.60
N GLY A 40 4.83 13.61 -6.19
CA GLY A 40 6.07 13.76 -5.45
C GLY A 40 7.17 12.85 -5.96
N PRO A 41 7.08 11.51 -5.79
CA PRO A 41 8.20 10.60 -6.00
C PRO A 41 8.75 10.70 -7.43
N CYS A 42 10.04 10.42 -7.60
CA CYS A 42 10.69 10.43 -8.90
C CYS A 42 10.38 9.17 -9.70
N ASN A 43 10.56 7.98 -9.13
CA ASN A 43 10.27 6.70 -9.79
C ASN A 43 9.76 5.69 -8.76
N ILE A 44 8.55 5.19 -8.97
CA ILE A 44 7.90 4.22 -8.08
C ILE A 44 7.92 2.85 -8.76
N TRP A 45 8.51 1.86 -8.10
CA TRP A 45 8.62 0.49 -8.64
C TRP A 45 7.98 -0.58 -7.74
N GLY A 46 7.36 -0.17 -6.64
CA GLY A 46 6.75 -1.09 -5.69
C GLY A 46 5.53 -0.50 -5.02
N LEU A 47 4.52 -1.34 -4.86
CA LEU A 47 3.34 -1.14 -4.03
C LEU A 47 3.04 -2.48 -3.35
N VAL A 48 2.99 -2.51 -2.03
CA VAL A 48 2.59 -3.69 -1.25
C VAL A 48 1.46 -3.33 -0.30
N LEU A 49 0.61 -4.31 0.00
CA LEU A 49 -0.51 -4.21 0.94
C LEU A 49 -0.30 -5.25 2.03
N THR A 50 -0.51 -4.91 3.30
CA THR A 50 -0.52 -5.87 4.40
C THR A 50 -1.84 -6.63 4.47
N GLY A 51 -1.88 -7.74 5.21
CA GLY A 51 -3.12 -8.44 5.54
C GLY A 51 -4.10 -7.56 6.31
N GLU A 52 -3.61 -6.54 7.02
CA GLU A 52 -4.40 -5.58 7.80
C GLU A 52 -4.61 -4.23 7.08
N GLY A 53 -4.40 -4.16 5.76
CA GLY A 53 -4.80 -3.00 4.95
C GLY A 53 -3.83 -1.82 4.89
N GLU A 54 -2.61 -1.97 5.38
CA GLU A 54 -1.59 -0.92 5.26
C GLU A 54 -0.89 -1.03 3.92
N ALA A 55 -0.78 0.08 3.21
CA ALA A 55 -0.11 0.12 1.91
C ALA A 55 1.24 0.82 2.02
N PHE A 56 2.23 0.35 1.27
CA PHE A 56 3.57 0.94 1.20
C PHE A 56 4.04 1.06 -0.23
N ILE A 57 4.71 2.17 -0.54
CA ILE A 57 5.35 2.43 -1.83
C ILE A 57 6.86 2.53 -1.68
N GLN A 58 7.58 2.28 -2.78
CA GLN A 58 9.04 2.34 -2.85
C GLN A 58 9.48 3.43 -3.84
N GLU A 59 10.48 4.23 -3.46
CA GLU A 59 11.11 5.24 -4.30
C GLU A 59 12.52 4.79 -4.72
N ALA A 60 12.81 4.89 -6.02
CA ALA A 60 14.08 4.42 -6.60
C ALA A 60 15.31 5.19 -6.12
N ASN A 61 15.14 6.48 -5.83
CA ASN A 61 16.21 7.34 -5.39
C ASN A 61 16.32 7.36 -3.86
N ASP A 62 17.54 7.22 -3.39
CA ASP A 62 17.87 7.08 -1.97
C ASP A 62 17.82 8.43 -1.22
N TYR A 63 16.65 9.08 -1.25
CA TYR A 63 16.39 10.36 -0.58
C TYR A 63 16.15 10.21 0.93
N GLY A 64 16.39 9.04 1.51
CA GLY A 64 16.03 8.75 2.90
C GLY A 64 14.64 8.12 3.07
N TYR A 65 14.08 7.56 2.01
CA TYR A 65 12.75 6.93 2.00
C TYR A 65 12.67 5.79 0.99
N PRO A 66 13.55 4.79 1.08
CA PRO A 66 13.47 3.65 0.18
C PRO A 66 12.10 2.98 0.25
N VAL A 67 11.38 3.08 1.39
CA VAL A 67 9.98 2.67 1.51
C VAL A 67 9.21 3.70 2.35
N MET A 68 7.95 3.95 2.00
CA MET A 68 7.05 4.89 2.69
C MET A 68 5.64 4.30 2.80
N PRO A 69 4.91 4.56 3.91
CA PRO A 69 3.46 4.40 3.93
C PRO A 69 2.79 5.12 2.76
N PHE A 70 1.82 4.48 2.11
CA PHE A 70 1.06 5.06 1.03
C PHE A 70 -0.23 5.71 1.54
N HIS A 71 -0.20 7.04 1.62
CA HIS A 71 -1.33 7.91 1.85
C HIS A 71 -1.80 8.52 0.51
N GLU A 72 -3.08 8.34 0.21
CA GLU A 72 -3.73 9.01 -0.91
C GLU A 72 -3.75 10.53 -0.68
N TYR A 73 -3.56 11.33 -1.73
CA TYR A 73 -3.54 12.79 -1.70
C TYR A 73 -2.32 13.44 -1.03
N ALA A 74 -1.34 12.65 -0.60
CA ALA A 74 -0.07 13.17 -0.12
C ALA A 74 0.80 13.77 -1.25
N LEU A 75 1.52 14.84 -0.91
CA LEU A 75 2.66 15.34 -1.67
C LEU A 75 3.92 14.70 -1.10
N TYR A 76 4.38 13.61 -1.71
CA TYR A 76 5.58 12.93 -1.23
C TYR A 76 6.84 13.73 -1.53
N PRO A 77 7.88 13.48 -0.76
CA PRO A 77 9.20 13.92 -1.14
C PRO A 77 9.61 13.23 -2.47
N GLY A 78 9.70 13.98 -3.58
CA GLY A 78 10.45 13.57 -4.78
C GLY A 78 10.70 14.73 -5.76
N CYS A 79 10.92 14.42 -7.03
CA CYS A 79 11.17 15.41 -8.08
C CYS A 79 9.95 15.70 -8.96
N ALA A 80 8.83 15.00 -8.78
CA ALA A 80 7.63 15.12 -9.59
C ALA A 80 6.50 15.86 -8.85
N ASP A 81 6.65 17.18 -8.69
CA ASP A 81 5.69 18.05 -7.98
C ASP A 81 4.79 18.88 -8.92
N ARG A 82 4.91 18.69 -10.24
CA ARG A 82 4.03 19.34 -11.22
C ARG A 82 2.56 19.09 -10.82
N LEU A 83 1.67 20.06 -11.00
CA LEU A 83 0.25 19.99 -10.57
C LEU A 83 0.03 19.48 -9.12
N ALA A 84 1.00 19.66 -8.21
CA ALA A 84 0.74 19.54 -6.79
C ALA A 84 -0.29 20.60 -6.40
N LYS A 85 -1.25 20.22 -5.55
CA LYS A 85 -2.30 21.13 -5.10
C LYS A 85 -1.79 21.88 -3.87
N SER A 86 -2.11 23.16 -3.76
CA SER A 86 -1.64 24.01 -2.64
C SER A 86 -2.05 23.51 -1.26
N TYR A 87 -3.12 22.71 -1.19
CA TYR A 87 -3.65 22.11 0.04
C TYR A 87 -3.18 20.67 0.27
N GLN A 88 -2.36 20.08 -0.61
CA GLN A 88 -1.86 18.72 -0.39
C GLN A 88 -0.89 18.73 0.79
N PRO A 89 -1.09 17.85 1.80
CA PRO A 89 -0.18 17.76 2.92
C PRO A 89 1.17 17.24 2.41
N PRO A 90 2.28 17.96 2.66
CA PRO A 90 3.61 17.44 2.41
C PRO A 90 3.85 16.22 3.30
N PHE A 91 4.29 15.12 2.70
CA PHE A 91 4.68 13.94 3.45
C PHE A 91 6.03 14.22 4.14
N PRO A 92 6.14 14.04 5.46
CA PRO A 92 7.30 14.45 6.22
C PRO A 92 8.53 13.60 5.89
N VAL A 93 9.70 14.17 6.16
CA VAL A 93 10.98 13.48 6.03
C VAL A 93 11.17 12.44 7.13
N GLN A 94 11.05 11.15 6.82
CA GLN A 94 11.06 10.08 7.83
C GLN A 94 12.47 9.60 8.20
N ALA A 95 13.38 9.47 7.23
CA ALA A 95 14.70 8.90 7.49
C ALA A 95 15.80 9.50 6.59
N PRO A 96 16.11 10.82 6.71
CA PRO A 96 16.96 11.54 5.74
C PRO A 96 18.37 10.93 5.58
N ASP A 97 18.89 10.38 6.67
CA ASP A 97 20.23 9.77 6.74
C ASP A 97 20.22 8.26 6.39
N PHE A 98 19.06 7.68 6.16
CA PHE A 98 18.92 6.27 5.81
C PHE A 98 19.31 6.05 4.35
N LYS A 99 20.34 5.24 4.11
CA LYS A 99 20.88 4.96 2.77
C LYS A 99 20.97 3.46 2.47
N MET A 100 20.47 3.09 1.31
CA MET A 100 20.57 1.75 0.72
C MET A 100 21.75 1.63 -0.24
N GLY A 101 22.26 2.77 -0.73
CA GLY A 101 23.38 2.84 -1.67
C GLY A 101 22.91 2.69 -3.12
N GLY A 102 23.03 3.78 -3.89
CA GLY A 102 22.66 3.86 -5.32
C GLY A 102 21.41 4.70 -5.61
N THR A 103 21.15 4.96 -6.89
CA THR A 103 20.00 5.76 -7.39
C THR A 103 19.22 4.98 -8.46
N GLY A 104 18.77 3.78 -8.08
CA GLY A 104 18.09 2.85 -8.98
C GLY A 104 17.48 1.67 -8.24
N LEU A 105 17.00 1.90 -7.01
CA LEU A 105 16.25 0.89 -6.26
C LEU A 105 14.97 0.54 -7.01
N SER A 106 14.59 -0.73 -7.00
CA SER A 106 13.43 -1.20 -7.74
C SER A 106 12.75 -2.35 -7.00
N GLY A 107 11.45 -2.54 -7.25
CA GLY A 107 10.67 -3.60 -6.62
C GLY A 107 10.50 -3.44 -5.11
N LEU A 108 9.35 -3.90 -4.62
CA LEU A 108 9.07 -4.00 -3.20
C LEU A 108 8.32 -5.30 -2.95
N ALA A 109 8.79 -6.07 -1.98
CA ALA A 109 8.06 -7.21 -1.44
C ALA A 109 8.00 -7.10 0.09
N LEU A 110 7.01 -7.73 0.70
CA LEU A 110 6.80 -7.71 2.15
C LEU A 110 6.53 -9.13 2.66
N SER A 111 7.36 -9.60 3.59
CA SER A 111 7.00 -10.73 4.46
C SER A 111 6.21 -10.17 5.63
N ASP A 112 4.89 -10.15 5.50
CA ASP A 112 3.99 -9.54 6.48
C ASP A 112 3.94 -10.35 7.79
N VAL A 113 3.28 -11.50 7.77
CA VAL A 113 3.25 -12.46 8.87
C VAL A 113 3.39 -13.89 8.35
N GLY A 114 3.95 -14.80 9.16
CA GLY A 114 3.58 -16.21 9.09
C GLY A 114 4.72 -17.19 8.83
N VAL A 115 4.90 -17.58 7.56
CA VAL A 115 5.72 -18.76 7.18
C VAL A 115 7.23 -18.54 7.19
N TRP A 116 7.67 -17.29 7.36
CA TRP A 116 9.09 -16.92 7.37
C TRP A 116 9.72 -17.13 8.77
N PRO A 117 11.04 -17.36 8.87
CA PRO A 117 11.69 -17.55 10.16
C PRO A 117 11.56 -16.32 11.06
N LYS A 118 11.64 -16.54 12.38
CA LYS A 118 11.63 -15.48 13.38
C LYS A 118 12.61 -14.36 13.02
N GLY A 119 12.13 -13.12 13.03
CA GLY A 119 12.90 -11.93 12.66
C GLY A 119 12.66 -11.44 11.23
N TYR A 120 12.00 -12.25 10.39
CA TYR A 120 11.61 -11.86 9.02
C TYR A 120 10.12 -11.54 8.86
N ASP A 121 9.32 -11.59 9.93
CA ASP A 121 7.98 -11.01 9.92
C ASP A 121 8.07 -9.46 9.91
N GLY A 122 7.17 -8.82 9.18
CA GLY A 122 7.14 -7.37 8.97
C GLY A 122 8.36 -6.81 8.22
N VAL A 123 9.03 -7.61 7.38
CA VAL A 123 10.24 -7.18 6.65
C VAL A 123 9.93 -6.81 5.21
N MET A 124 10.34 -5.61 4.84
CA MET A 124 10.28 -5.07 3.49
C MET A 124 11.58 -5.38 2.76
N TYR A 125 11.47 -5.98 1.58
CA TYR A 125 12.59 -6.28 0.69
C TYR A 125 12.60 -5.31 -0.47
N VAL A 126 13.76 -4.70 -0.73
CA VAL A 126 13.97 -3.76 -1.83
C VAL A 126 15.03 -4.34 -2.75
N ALA A 127 14.75 -4.43 -4.05
CA ALA A 127 15.75 -4.87 -5.01
C ALA A 127 16.69 -3.71 -5.30
N ASN A 128 18.00 -3.99 -5.22
CA ASN A 128 19.03 -3.01 -5.48
C ASN A 128 19.94 -3.52 -6.60
N PRO A 129 19.57 -3.28 -7.86
CA PRO A 129 20.34 -3.74 -9.00
C PRO A 129 21.68 -2.97 -9.13
N ILE A 130 21.82 -1.79 -8.52
CA ILE A 130 23.07 -1.02 -8.49
C ILE A 130 24.15 -1.75 -7.68
N THR A 131 23.76 -2.32 -6.53
CA THR A 131 24.69 -3.02 -5.64
C THR A 131 24.63 -4.54 -5.76
N SER A 132 23.84 -5.07 -6.71
CA SER A 132 23.64 -6.52 -6.92
C SER A 132 23.12 -7.24 -5.67
N LYS A 133 22.16 -6.61 -4.98
CA LYS A 133 21.65 -7.08 -3.69
C LYS A 133 20.14 -7.01 -3.62
N VAL A 134 19.55 -7.83 -2.75
CA VAL A 134 18.23 -7.56 -2.19
C VAL A 134 18.46 -7.10 -0.77
N ASN A 135 18.08 -5.87 -0.47
CA ASN A 135 18.21 -5.33 0.87
C ASN A 135 16.94 -5.60 1.68
N ALA A 136 17.07 -5.68 3.00
CA ALA A 136 15.96 -5.86 3.93
C ALA A 136 15.82 -4.67 4.89
N ILE A 137 14.58 -4.26 5.11
CA ILE A 137 14.22 -3.11 5.95
C ILE A 137 13.11 -3.55 6.90
N ARG A 138 13.27 -3.26 8.19
CA ARG A 138 12.19 -3.36 9.18
C ARG A 138 11.67 -1.96 9.48
N GLN A 139 10.35 -1.84 9.56
CA GLN A 139 9.70 -0.59 9.93
C GLN A 139 9.20 -0.67 11.37
N HIS A 140 9.47 0.38 12.15
CA HIS A 140 9.00 0.55 13.51
C HIS A 140 8.00 1.69 13.54
N ARG A 141 6.78 1.45 14.02
CA ARG A 141 5.78 2.52 14.19
C ARG A 141 6.15 3.39 15.39
N GLU A 142 6.20 4.70 15.20
CA GLU A 142 6.54 5.67 16.24
C GLU A 142 5.59 6.87 16.13
N GLY A 143 4.57 6.90 17.00
CA GLY A 143 3.51 7.91 16.94
C GLY A 143 2.76 7.89 15.60
N SER A 144 2.68 9.05 14.94
CA SER A 144 2.12 9.22 13.59
C SER A 144 3.12 8.92 12.47
N GLY A 145 4.36 8.57 12.80
CA GLY A 145 5.42 8.26 11.84
C GLY A 145 5.92 6.84 11.94
N CYS A 146 7.04 6.59 11.28
CA CYS A 146 7.77 5.35 11.40
C CYS A 146 9.27 5.58 11.28
N ARG A 147 10.04 4.74 11.98
CA ARG A 147 11.48 4.64 11.85
C ARG A 147 11.85 3.41 11.03
N LEU A 148 12.79 3.57 10.12
CA LEU A 148 13.32 2.47 9.30
C LEU A 148 14.60 1.91 9.95
N GLU A 149 14.70 0.59 9.99
CA GLU A 149 15.88 -0.16 10.43
C GLU A 149 16.39 -0.97 9.23
N LYS A 150 17.66 -0.76 8.85
CA LYS A 150 18.31 -1.55 7.81
C LYS A 150 18.79 -2.85 8.44
N LEU A 151 18.35 -3.97 7.90
CA LEU A 151 18.85 -5.29 8.29
C LEU A 151 20.05 -5.66 7.41
N ASP A 152 20.66 -6.80 7.71
CA ASP A 152 21.63 -7.41 6.80
C ASP A 152 21.01 -7.60 5.42
N ASP A 153 21.86 -7.54 4.39
CA ASP A 153 21.44 -7.80 3.02
C ASP A 153 20.81 -9.19 2.93
N PHE A 154 19.57 -9.25 2.43
CA PHE A 154 18.82 -10.51 2.37
C PHE A 154 19.38 -11.45 1.31
N ILE A 155 19.83 -10.89 0.18
CA ILE A 155 20.50 -11.64 -0.88
C ILE A 155 21.74 -10.87 -1.32
N SER A 156 22.86 -11.57 -1.39
CA SER A 156 24.06 -11.21 -2.14
C SER A 156 24.37 -12.32 -3.14
N CYS A 157 24.99 -11.97 -4.26
CA CYS A 157 25.39 -12.93 -5.28
C CYS A 157 26.82 -12.61 -5.74
N ASP A 158 27.67 -13.64 -5.85
CA ASP A 158 29.05 -13.50 -6.35
C ASP A 158 29.10 -13.29 -7.87
N ASP A 159 27.99 -13.55 -8.55
CA ASP A 159 27.81 -13.27 -9.96
C ASP A 159 27.65 -11.75 -10.19
N PRO A 160 28.62 -11.10 -10.85
CA PRO A 160 28.61 -9.64 -11.03
C PRO A 160 27.47 -9.16 -11.95
N PHE A 161 26.75 -10.06 -12.62
CA PHE A 161 25.64 -9.71 -13.50
C PHE A 161 24.28 -9.95 -12.85
N PHE A 162 24.23 -10.37 -11.58
CA PHE A 162 22.98 -10.39 -10.82
C PHE A 162 22.45 -8.96 -10.61
N ARG A 163 21.26 -8.70 -11.16
CA ARG A 163 20.55 -7.41 -11.16
C ARG A 163 19.08 -7.64 -10.78
N PRO A 164 18.74 -7.76 -9.49
CA PRO A 164 17.36 -7.96 -9.08
C PRO A 164 16.56 -6.67 -9.35
N ILE A 165 15.44 -6.78 -10.05
CA ILE A 165 14.66 -5.60 -10.50
C ILE A 165 13.20 -5.59 -10.06
N ALA A 166 12.65 -6.74 -9.70
CA ALA A 166 11.27 -6.87 -9.23
C ALA A 166 11.14 -8.09 -8.33
N MET A 167 10.22 -8.02 -7.37
CA MET A 167 10.01 -9.08 -6.41
C MET A 167 8.55 -9.16 -6.02
N THR A 168 8.08 -10.35 -5.63
CA THR A 168 6.76 -10.52 -5.04
C THR A 168 6.71 -11.75 -4.14
N MET A 169 5.86 -11.71 -3.11
CA MET A 169 5.53 -12.91 -2.35
C MET A 169 4.47 -13.71 -3.09
N GLY A 170 4.75 -14.98 -3.35
CA GLY A 170 3.81 -15.89 -4.00
C GLY A 170 2.78 -16.47 -3.02
N PRO A 171 1.64 -16.94 -3.52
CA PRO A 171 0.61 -17.62 -2.71
C PRO A 171 1.05 -18.98 -2.17
N ASP A 172 2.21 -19.47 -2.58
CA ASP A 172 2.88 -20.65 -2.03
C ASP A 172 3.74 -20.33 -0.78
N GLY A 173 3.85 -19.05 -0.42
CA GLY A 173 4.67 -18.56 0.70
C GLY A 173 6.13 -18.30 0.35
N CYS A 174 6.52 -18.37 -0.93
CA CYS A 174 7.89 -18.11 -1.38
C CYS A 174 8.07 -16.67 -1.88
N LEU A 175 9.28 -16.13 -1.75
CA LEU A 175 9.65 -14.89 -2.42
C LEU A 175 10.14 -15.21 -3.83
N TYR A 176 9.59 -14.52 -4.83
CA TYR A 176 10.05 -14.58 -6.21
C TYR A 176 10.85 -13.32 -6.54
N VAL A 177 12.03 -13.48 -7.12
CA VAL A 177 12.91 -12.37 -7.55
C VAL A 177 13.18 -12.49 -9.03
N ILE A 178 12.86 -11.42 -9.77
CA ILE A 178 13.23 -11.25 -11.18
C ILE A 178 14.60 -10.61 -11.23
N ASP A 179 15.54 -11.33 -11.81
CA ASP A 179 16.90 -10.87 -12.08
C ASP A 179 17.03 -10.58 -13.58
N TRP A 180 17.32 -9.31 -13.89
CA TRP A 180 17.49 -8.83 -15.25
C TRP A 180 18.76 -9.38 -15.93
N TYR A 181 19.70 -9.94 -15.16
CA TYR A 181 20.95 -10.54 -15.62
C TYR A 181 21.71 -9.67 -16.64
N ASN A 182 22.40 -8.64 -16.17
CA ASN A 182 23.02 -7.67 -17.09
C ASN A 182 24.37 -7.15 -16.59
N LYS A 183 25.32 -7.04 -17.53
CA LYS A 183 26.62 -6.41 -17.30
C LYS A 183 26.49 -4.88 -17.17
N ILE A 184 25.59 -4.25 -17.93
CA ILE A 184 25.45 -2.79 -17.96
C ILE A 184 24.09 -2.37 -17.43
N ILE A 185 24.10 -1.73 -16.25
CA ILE A 185 22.89 -1.18 -15.62
C ILE A 185 22.63 0.30 -15.92
N SER A 186 23.69 1.07 -16.17
CA SER A 186 23.56 2.52 -16.42
C SER A 186 22.69 2.80 -17.63
N HIS A 187 21.98 3.93 -17.62
CA HIS A 187 21.17 4.37 -18.76
C HIS A 187 21.74 5.60 -19.50
N ASN A 188 22.79 6.25 -18.95
CA ASN A 188 23.40 7.46 -19.52
C ASN A 188 24.92 7.37 -19.73
N GLU A 189 25.66 6.58 -18.95
CA GLU A 189 27.12 6.50 -19.08
C GLU A 189 27.56 5.61 -20.24
N VAL A 190 26.74 4.62 -20.60
CA VAL A 190 27.01 3.68 -21.69
C VAL A 190 25.89 3.75 -22.72
N ALA A 191 26.23 3.75 -24.01
CA ALA A 191 25.27 3.82 -25.09
C ALA A 191 24.18 2.73 -24.97
N ARG A 192 22.93 3.07 -25.30
CA ARG A 192 21.78 2.15 -25.17
C ARG A 192 21.83 0.94 -26.11
N ASN A 193 22.63 1.04 -27.18
CA ASN A 193 22.87 0.00 -28.17
C ASN A 193 24.21 -0.74 -27.96
N HIS A 194 24.90 -0.52 -26.83
CA HIS A 194 26.16 -1.21 -26.54
C HIS A 194 25.97 -2.74 -26.58
N PRO A 195 26.86 -3.49 -27.25
CA PRO A 195 26.68 -4.93 -27.48
C PRO A 195 26.61 -5.75 -26.18
N ASP A 196 27.32 -5.34 -25.13
CA ASP A 196 27.28 -6.01 -23.82
C ASP A 196 25.97 -5.83 -23.03
N ARG A 197 25.01 -5.05 -23.54
CA ARG A 197 23.67 -4.99 -22.92
C ARG A 197 22.91 -6.24 -23.31
N ASP A 198 22.81 -7.17 -22.37
CA ASP A 198 22.00 -8.37 -22.57
C ASP A 198 20.51 -8.01 -22.70
N LYS A 199 19.84 -8.61 -23.67
CA LYS A 199 18.41 -8.43 -23.96
C LYS A 199 17.67 -9.76 -24.08
N GLN A 200 18.36 -10.88 -23.83
CA GLN A 200 17.87 -12.24 -24.07
C GLN A 200 17.87 -13.07 -22.80
N SER A 201 18.76 -12.77 -21.86
CA SER A 201 18.90 -13.50 -20.61
C SER A 201 18.15 -12.85 -19.46
N GLY A 202 17.69 -13.68 -18.53
CA GLY A 202 17.10 -13.28 -17.25
C GLY A 202 16.93 -14.51 -16.37
N ARG A 203 16.76 -14.32 -15.07
CA ARG A 203 16.54 -15.41 -14.12
C ARG A 203 15.34 -15.10 -13.22
N ILE A 204 14.62 -16.14 -12.81
CA ILE A 204 13.61 -16.07 -11.76
C ILE A 204 14.08 -16.95 -10.61
N TRP A 205 14.30 -16.33 -9.46
CA TRP A 205 14.65 -17.04 -8.24
C TRP A 205 13.40 -17.26 -7.40
N ARG A 206 13.20 -18.48 -6.90
CA ARG A 206 12.17 -18.82 -5.91
C ARG A 206 12.84 -19.16 -4.59
N ILE A 207 12.59 -18.33 -3.58
CA ILE A 207 13.26 -18.37 -2.29
C ILE A 207 12.27 -18.80 -1.22
N LYS A 208 12.68 -19.77 -0.40
CA LYS A 208 11.88 -20.29 0.69
C LYS A 208 12.70 -20.52 1.94
N PRO A 209 12.07 -20.50 3.13
CA PRO A 209 12.73 -20.92 4.36
C PRO A 209 13.25 -22.36 4.26
N LYS A 210 14.38 -22.65 4.90
CA LYS A 210 14.93 -24.01 4.96
C LYS A 210 13.94 -24.94 5.66
N GLY A 211 13.64 -26.09 5.05
CA GLY A 211 12.67 -27.06 5.56
C GLY A 211 11.20 -26.69 5.33
N PHE A 212 10.88 -25.48 4.85
CA PHE A 212 9.52 -25.14 4.47
C PHE A 212 9.12 -25.90 3.20
N VAL A 213 7.92 -26.48 3.22
CA VAL A 213 7.29 -27.13 2.07
C VAL A 213 6.23 -26.17 1.53
N PRO A 214 6.47 -25.52 0.38
CA PRO A 214 5.50 -24.60 -0.19
C PRO A 214 4.19 -25.32 -0.50
N GLN A 215 3.07 -24.66 -0.20
CA GLN A 215 1.76 -25.23 -0.51
C GLN A 215 1.52 -25.29 -2.02
N VAL A 216 0.70 -26.27 -2.44
CA VAL A 216 0.20 -26.30 -3.81
C VAL A 216 -0.72 -25.10 -4.00
N VAL A 217 -0.42 -24.27 -4.99
CA VAL A 217 -1.24 -23.11 -5.33
C VAL A 217 -2.45 -23.60 -6.13
N PRO A 218 -3.68 -23.49 -5.59
CA PRO A 218 -4.87 -23.88 -6.34
C PRO A 218 -5.19 -22.85 -7.43
N ASP A 219 -6.07 -23.25 -8.34
CA ASP A 219 -6.76 -22.30 -9.21
C ASP A 219 -7.89 -21.62 -8.41
N TYR A 220 -7.63 -20.41 -7.90
CA TYR A 220 -8.58 -19.67 -7.06
C TYR A 220 -9.92 -19.44 -7.77
N THR A 221 -9.92 -19.30 -9.10
CA THR A 221 -11.15 -19.10 -9.88
C THR A 221 -12.09 -20.30 -9.79
N LYS A 222 -11.57 -21.50 -9.49
CA LYS A 222 -12.33 -22.75 -9.39
C LYS A 222 -12.70 -23.15 -7.96
N LEU A 223 -12.17 -22.47 -6.93
CA LEU A 223 -12.49 -22.78 -5.54
C LEU A 223 -13.96 -22.46 -5.21
N SER A 224 -14.57 -23.17 -4.27
CA SER A 224 -15.89 -22.78 -3.78
C SER A 224 -15.81 -21.48 -2.97
N SER A 225 -16.92 -20.74 -2.85
CA SER A 225 -16.95 -19.54 -2.00
C SER A 225 -16.59 -19.87 -0.54
N ALA A 226 -16.98 -21.05 -0.05
CA ALA A 226 -16.63 -21.54 1.28
C ALA A 226 -15.11 -21.76 1.44
N ASP A 227 -14.45 -22.36 0.43
CA ASP A 227 -13.00 -22.57 0.45
C ASP A 227 -12.23 -21.25 0.41
N LEU A 228 -12.73 -20.26 -0.34
CA LEU A 228 -12.14 -18.93 -0.38
C LEU A 228 -12.30 -18.21 0.96
N VAL A 229 -13.48 -18.29 1.59
CA VAL A 229 -13.73 -17.74 2.94
C VAL A 229 -12.81 -18.39 3.97
N ALA A 230 -12.52 -19.68 3.85
CA ALA A 230 -11.58 -20.37 4.73
C ALA A 230 -10.15 -19.80 4.65
N ARG A 231 -9.73 -19.31 3.47
CA ARG A 231 -8.39 -18.75 3.22
C ARG A 231 -8.19 -17.31 3.69
N LEU A 232 -9.24 -16.58 4.03
CA LEU A 232 -9.11 -15.23 4.58
C LEU A 232 -8.25 -15.21 5.86
N GLY A 233 -7.32 -14.27 5.96
CA GLY A 233 -6.36 -14.19 7.06
C GLY A 233 -5.33 -15.32 7.11
N SER A 234 -5.08 -16.02 5.99
CA SER A 234 -4.00 -17.00 5.85
C SER A 234 -2.65 -16.43 6.30
N LYS A 235 -1.79 -17.31 6.84
CA LYS A 235 -0.39 -16.99 7.18
C LYS A 235 0.51 -16.79 5.95
N VAL A 236 -0.06 -16.89 4.75
CA VAL A 236 0.55 -16.45 3.50
C VAL A 236 -0.33 -15.34 2.96
N THR A 237 0.10 -14.08 3.14
CA THR A 237 -0.71 -12.90 2.77
C THR A 237 -1.18 -12.92 1.32
N ALA A 238 -0.34 -13.39 0.39
CA ALA A 238 -0.72 -13.52 -1.03
C ALA A 238 -1.86 -14.53 -1.27
N ASP A 239 -1.93 -15.62 -0.49
CA ASP A 239 -3.04 -16.59 -0.55
C ASP A 239 -4.33 -15.97 -0.01
N ALA A 240 -4.24 -15.24 1.10
CA ALA A 240 -5.38 -14.49 1.66
C ALA A 240 -5.89 -13.41 0.70
N HIS A 241 -4.99 -12.66 0.06
CA HIS A 241 -5.34 -11.60 -0.89
C HIS A 241 -5.98 -12.16 -2.16
N LEU A 242 -5.44 -13.23 -2.75
CA LEU A 242 -6.06 -13.87 -3.90
C LEU A 242 -7.44 -14.42 -3.56
N ALA A 243 -7.62 -14.97 -2.35
CA ALA A 243 -8.93 -15.44 -1.90
C ALA A 243 -9.94 -14.29 -1.75
N TRP A 244 -9.53 -13.19 -1.11
CA TRP A 244 -10.33 -11.97 -0.97
C TRP A 244 -10.73 -11.37 -2.33
N GLN A 245 -9.76 -11.16 -3.22
CA GLN A 245 -10.01 -10.57 -4.55
C GLN A 245 -10.94 -11.46 -5.38
N THR A 246 -10.73 -12.78 -5.34
CA THR A 246 -11.62 -13.71 -6.05
C THR A 246 -13.04 -13.68 -5.50
N LEU A 247 -13.23 -13.52 -4.17
CA LEU A 247 -14.55 -13.32 -3.59
C LEU A 247 -15.17 -12.00 -4.04
N ALA A 248 -14.41 -10.90 -4.00
CA ALA A 248 -14.87 -9.58 -4.44
C ALA A 248 -15.33 -9.56 -5.91
N ASP A 249 -14.63 -10.28 -6.80
CA ASP A 249 -14.97 -10.38 -8.22
C ASP A 249 -16.20 -11.26 -8.51
N ARG A 250 -16.65 -12.05 -7.54
CA ARG A 250 -17.82 -12.93 -7.69
C ARG A 250 -19.13 -12.19 -7.50
N ARG A 251 -20.19 -12.77 -8.09
CA ARG A 251 -21.55 -12.39 -7.74
C ARG A 251 -21.82 -12.72 -6.28
N THR A 252 -22.50 -11.81 -5.60
CA THR A 252 -22.90 -11.96 -4.21
C THR A 252 -23.83 -13.16 -4.02
N GLU A 253 -23.54 -13.97 -3.00
CA GLU A 253 -24.36 -15.10 -2.57
C GLU A 253 -24.78 -14.89 -1.11
N ALA A 254 -26.04 -15.16 -0.76
CA ALA A 254 -26.56 -14.91 0.59
C ALA A 254 -25.79 -15.68 1.68
N ALA A 255 -25.47 -16.95 1.43
CA ALA A 255 -24.70 -17.78 2.36
C ALA A 255 -23.28 -17.24 2.58
N THR A 256 -22.61 -16.82 1.50
CA THR A 256 -21.27 -16.23 1.53
C THR A 256 -21.27 -14.91 2.30
N SER A 257 -22.22 -14.02 2.04
CA SER A 257 -22.39 -12.77 2.79
C SER A 257 -22.64 -13.00 4.29
N ALA A 258 -23.47 -13.99 4.65
CA ALA A 258 -23.71 -14.33 6.05
C ALA A 258 -22.44 -14.85 6.74
N ALA A 259 -21.66 -15.71 6.07
CA ALA A 259 -20.39 -16.21 6.60
C ALA A 259 -19.36 -15.09 6.79
N LEU A 260 -19.26 -14.17 5.83
CA LEU A 260 -18.37 -13.00 5.92
C LEU A 260 -18.79 -12.05 7.05
N ALA A 261 -20.09 -11.78 7.21
CA ALA A 261 -20.59 -10.94 8.30
C ALA A 261 -20.26 -11.54 9.67
N ALA A 262 -20.43 -12.86 9.83
CA ALA A 262 -20.04 -13.56 11.06
C ALA A 262 -18.54 -13.43 11.34
N ILE A 263 -17.68 -13.49 10.32
CA ILE A 263 -16.24 -13.29 10.47
C ILE A 263 -15.93 -11.87 10.93
N VAL A 264 -16.58 -10.84 10.36
CA VAL A 264 -16.34 -9.44 10.75
C VAL A 264 -16.66 -9.19 12.24
N GLU A 265 -17.71 -9.83 12.75
CA GLU A 265 -18.14 -9.75 14.17
C GLU A 265 -17.29 -10.57 15.13
N ASP A 266 -16.59 -11.59 14.65
CA ASP A 266 -15.79 -12.49 15.47
C ASP A 266 -14.53 -11.79 15.98
N GLY A 267 -14.61 -11.19 17.17
CA GLY A 267 -13.49 -10.55 17.84
C GLY A 267 -12.32 -11.49 18.19
N SER A 268 -12.49 -12.81 18.08
CA SER A 268 -11.41 -13.79 18.24
C SER A 268 -10.64 -14.06 16.95
N ALA A 269 -11.22 -13.74 15.79
CA ALA A 269 -10.55 -13.84 14.50
C ALA A 269 -9.44 -12.78 14.36
N SER A 270 -8.40 -13.11 13.60
CA SER A 270 -7.32 -12.15 13.33
C SER A 270 -7.85 -10.90 12.64
N ALA A 271 -7.27 -9.74 12.93
CA ALA A 271 -7.68 -8.48 12.30
C ALA A 271 -7.61 -8.56 10.78
N ALA A 272 -6.57 -9.20 10.22
CA ALA A 272 -6.46 -9.44 8.78
C ALA A 272 -7.65 -10.22 8.20
N ARG A 273 -8.10 -11.29 8.87
CA ARG A 273 -9.26 -12.08 8.43
C ARG A 273 -10.54 -11.25 8.44
N ARG A 274 -10.75 -10.47 9.51
CA ARG A 274 -11.92 -9.59 9.67
C ARG A 274 -11.94 -8.46 8.65
N ILE A 275 -10.81 -7.81 8.42
CA ILE A 275 -10.63 -6.74 7.44
C ILE A 275 -10.91 -7.24 6.02
N GLN A 276 -10.34 -8.38 5.64
CA GLN A 276 -10.57 -8.94 4.31
C GLN A 276 -12.03 -9.34 4.09
N ALA A 277 -12.69 -9.89 5.11
CA ALA A 277 -14.11 -10.18 5.04
C ALA A 277 -14.95 -8.91 4.89
N LEU A 278 -14.59 -7.85 5.64
CA LEU A 278 -15.20 -6.53 5.53
C LEU A 278 -15.04 -5.94 4.13
N TRP A 279 -13.88 -6.09 3.49
CA TRP A 279 -13.66 -5.64 2.12
C TRP A 279 -14.51 -6.41 1.10
N VAL A 280 -14.70 -7.73 1.24
CA VAL A 280 -15.66 -8.45 0.36
C VAL A 280 -17.07 -7.90 0.53
N LEU A 281 -17.51 -7.71 1.78
CA LEU A 281 -18.82 -7.15 2.07
C LEU A 281 -18.97 -5.73 1.49
N ALA A 282 -17.87 -4.95 1.46
CA ALA A 282 -17.78 -3.66 0.78
C ALA A 282 -18.15 -3.76 -0.70
N GLU A 283 -17.48 -4.64 -1.43
CA GLU A 283 -17.70 -4.85 -2.86
C GLU A 283 -19.10 -5.43 -3.15
N TYR A 284 -19.66 -6.21 -2.24
CA TYR A 284 -21.04 -6.72 -2.34
C TYR A 284 -22.12 -5.69 -2.02
N GLY A 285 -21.74 -4.47 -1.59
CA GLY A 285 -22.70 -3.44 -1.18
C GLY A 285 -23.47 -3.79 0.09
N HIS A 286 -22.92 -4.65 0.94
CA HIS A 286 -23.57 -5.09 2.18
C HIS A 286 -23.61 -3.96 3.21
N LYS A 287 -24.81 -3.58 3.67
CA LYS A 287 -24.95 -2.52 4.68
C LYS A 287 -24.49 -3.03 6.05
N LEU A 288 -23.48 -2.36 6.61
CA LEU A 288 -22.97 -2.67 7.95
C LEU A 288 -24.04 -2.45 9.04
N GLY A 289 -24.81 -1.37 8.97
CA GLY A 289 -25.77 -1.06 10.03
C GLY A 289 -25.07 -0.94 11.40
N PRO A 290 -25.66 -1.42 12.51
CA PRO A 290 -25.10 -1.25 13.85
C PRO A 290 -23.71 -1.87 14.07
N ILE A 291 -23.27 -2.82 13.25
CA ILE A 291 -21.92 -3.40 13.37
C ILE A 291 -20.83 -2.34 13.14
N ALA A 292 -21.11 -1.32 12.32
CA ALA A 292 -20.14 -0.28 11.98
C ALA A 292 -19.60 0.39 13.25
N GLU A 293 -20.47 0.71 14.20
CA GLU A 293 -20.08 1.37 15.46
C GLU A 293 -19.19 0.47 16.32
N ARG A 294 -19.43 -0.85 16.33
CA ARG A 294 -18.55 -1.82 17.01
C ARG A 294 -17.16 -1.85 16.36
N LEU A 295 -17.11 -1.87 15.04
CA LEU A 295 -15.84 -1.88 14.30
C LEU A 295 -15.06 -0.57 14.45
N LEU A 296 -15.76 0.57 14.51
CA LEU A 296 -15.17 1.88 14.79
C LEU A 296 -14.66 2.01 16.24
N ALA A 297 -15.09 1.13 17.14
CA ALA A 297 -14.61 1.06 18.53
C ALA A 297 -13.65 -0.13 18.79
N ASP A 298 -13.24 -0.85 17.74
CA ASP A 298 -12.42 -2.05 17.87
C ASP A 298 -11.05 -1.75 18.51
N PRO A 299 -10.50 -2.63 19.37
CA PRO A 299 -9.16 -2.41 19.94
C PRO A 299 -8.06 -2.34 18.87
N ASN A 300 -8.21 -3.04 17.74
CA ASN A 300 -7.25 -2.99 16.65
C ASN A 300 -7.47 -1.75 15.77
N ARG A 301 -6.46 -0.87 15.72
CA ARG A 301 -6.45 0.35 14.90
C ARG A 301 -6.76 0.12 13.42
N ASN A 302 -6.29 -0.98 12.84
CA ASN A 302 -6.47 -1.30 11.43
C ASN A 302 -7.93 -1.69 11.17
N VAL A 303 -8.59 -2.39 12.10
CA VAL A 303 -10.04 -2.67 12.00
C VAL A 303 -10.82 -1.36 12.01
N ARG A 304 -10.50 -0.43 12.90
CA ARG A 304 -11.14 0.91 12.92
C ARG A 304 -10.92 1.67 11.61
N ARG A 305 -9.67 1.74 11.11
CA ARG A 305 -9.34 2.41 9.84
C ARG A 305 -10.11 1.80 8.67
N GLU A 306 -10.13 0.47 8.56
CA GLU A 306 -10.79 -0.21 7.46
C GLU A 306 -12.31 -0.17 7.55
N ALA A 307 -12.90 -0.08 8.75
CA ALA A 307 -14.32 0.22 8.93
C ALA A 307 -14.69 1.60 8.39
N VAL A 308 -13.85 2.62 8.63
CA VAL A 308 -14.04 3.94 8.02
C VAL A 308 -13.94 3.87 6.49
N ASN A 309 -12.95 3.17 5.95
CA ASN A 309 -12.79 2.99 4.50
C ASN A 309 -13.98 2.24 3.86
N ALA A 310 -14.52 1.23 4.53
CA ALA A 310 -15.70 0.51 4.07
C ALA A 310 -16.94 1.44 4.05
N LEU A 311 -17.18 2.20 5.13
CA LEU A 311 -18.25 3.22 5.17
C LEU A 311 -18.07 4.26 4.04
N ARG A 312 -16.82 4.65 3.76
CA ARG A 312 -16.48 5.53 2.64
C ARG A 312 -16.88 4.96 1.29
N HIS A 313 -16.57 3.69 1.06
CA HIS A 313 -16.93 2.99 -0.17
C HIS A 313 -18.45 2.87 -0.33
N PHE A 314 -19.18 2.50 0.74
CA PHE A 314 -20.63 2.34 0.71
C PHE A 314 -21.40 3.66 0.53
N GLY A 315 -20.81 4.78 0.97
CA GLY A 315 -21.53 6.05 1.10
C GLY A 315 -22.59 6.04 2.21
N VAL A 316 -22.52 5.10 3.15
CA VAL A 316 -23.51 4.91 4.24
C VAL A 316 -23.02 5.64 5.48
N TRP A 317 -23.28 6.94 5.53
CA TRP A 317 -22.73 7.84 6.54
C TRP A 317 -23.66 8.12 7.72
N SER A 318 -24.96 8.29 7.43
CA SER A 318 -26.02 8.35 8.45
C SER A 318 -26.54 6.93 8.65
N PRO A 319 -26.64 6.38 9.87
CA PRO A 319 -26.61 7.01 11.20
C PRO A 319 -25.23 7.12 11.90
N HIS A 320 -24.12 6.78 11.23
CA HIS A 320 -22.80 6.62 11.86
C HIS A 320 -22.00 7.91 12.07
N PHE A 321 -22.54 9.08 11.75
CA PHE A 321 -21.83 10.36 11.86
C PHE A 321 -21.28 10.65 13.26
N GLU A 322 -22.01 10.32 14.32
CA GLU A 322 -21.51 10.54 15.69
C GLU A 322 -20.41 9.54 16.09
N ALA A 323 -20.49 8.29 15.64
CA ALA A 323 -19.41 7.33 15.82
C ALA A 323 -18.15 7.75 15.06
N LEU A 324 -18.31 8.26 13.83
CA LEU A 324 -17.20 8.86 13.07
C LEU A 324 -16.66 10.12 13.75
N ALA A 325 -17.51 10.95 14.35
CA ALA A 325 -17.11 12.14 15.10
C ALA A 325 -16.20 11.78 16.28
N ALA A 326 -16.54 10.71 17.01
CA ALA A 326 -15.78 10.25 18.18
C ALA A 326 -14.34 9.86 17.83
N LEU A 327 -14.07 9.48 16.58
CA LEU A 327 -12.72 9.18 16.10
C LEU A 327 -11.81 10.42 16.09
N SER A 328 -12.32 11.64 16.27
CA SER A 328 -11.43 12.81 16.44
C SER A 328 -10.50 12.67 17.65
N ALA A 329 -10.92 11.88 18.65
CA ALA A 329 -10.14 11.53 19.83
C ALA A 329 -9.42 10.18 19.71
N ASP A 330 -9.46 9.51 18.55
CA ASP A 330 -8.76 8.23 18.35
C ASP A 330 -7.26 8.43 18.58
N PRO A 331 -6.58 7.56 19.35
CA PRO A 331 -5.14 7.69 19.58
C PRO A 331 -4.32 7.58 18.28
N ASP A 332 -4.84 6.89 17.26
CA ASP A 332 -4.11 6.62 16.03
C ASP A 332 -4.36 7.65 14.93
N ALA A 333 -3.29 8.25 14.42
CA ALA A 333 -3.37 9.30 13.40
C ALA A 333 -3.96 8.84 12.06
N GLU A 334 -3.73 7.59 11.65
CA GLU A 334 -4.25 7.08 10.38
C GLU A 334 -5.75 6.80 10.45
N VAL A 335 -6.26 6.41 11.63
CA VAL A 335 -7.71 6.30 11.85
C VAL A 335 -8.38 7.67 11.73
N ARG A 336 -7.78 8.70 12.34
CA ARG A 336 -8.25 10.09 12.20
C ARG A 336 -8.20 10.57 10.76
N ALA A 337 -7.10 10.31 10.05
CA ALA A 337 -6.92 10.70 8.66
C ALA A 337 -7.94 10.02 7.73
N ALA A 338 -8.20 8.71 7.94
CA ALA A 338 -9.24 7.99 7.21
C ALA A 338 -10.62 8.62 7.44
N ALA A 339 -10.95 8.99 8.68
CA ALA A 339 -12.23 9.62 9.03
C ALA A 339 -12.40 11.01 8.40
N ILE A 340 -11.36 11.84 8.43
CA ILE A 340 -11.38 13.17 7.77
C ILE A 340 -11.62 13.01 6.27
N LYS A 341 -10.89 12.11 5.61
CA LYS A 341 -11.02 11.87 4.17
C LYS A 341 -12.43 11.37 3.81
N ALA A 342 -12.91 10.40 4.58
CA ALA A 342 -14.25 9.84 4.50
C ALA A 342 -15.33 10.93 4.58
N LEU A 343 -15.31 11.74 5.63
CA LEU A 343 -16.28 12.82 5.84
C LEU A 343 -16.15 13.94 4.79
N GLY A 344 -14.93 14.24 4.36
CA GLY A 344 -14.66 15.21 3.29
C GLY A 344 -15.31 14.80 1.97
N GLU A 345 -15.14 13.56 1.53
CA GLU A 345 -15.80 13.02 0.33
C GLU A 345 -17.34 13.02 0.50
N ALA A 346 -17.83 12.64 1.70
CA ALA A 346 -19.26 12.63 2.01
C ALA A 346 -19.91 14.02 1.95
N SER A 347 -19.17 15.07 2.33
CA SER A 347 -19.68 16.44 2.48
C SER A 347 -20.30 17.01 1.20
N VAL A 348 -19.87 16.53 0.03
CA VAL A 348 -20.41 16.93 -1.27
C VAL A 348 -21.90 16.55 -1.40
N LYS A 349 -22.31 15.42 -0.82
CA LYS A 349 -23.69 14.92 -0.87
C LYS A 349 -24.44 15.10 0.45
N HIS A 350 -23.71 15.19 1.56
CA HIS A 350 -24.26 15.28 2.91
C HIS A 350 -23.63 16.44 3.67
N PRO A 351 -24.20 17.66 3.62
CA PRO A 351 -23.63 18.84 4.27
C PRO A 351 -23.37 18.66 5.78
N ALA A 352 -24.14 17.80 6.46
CA ALA A 352 -23.90 17.44 7.87
C ALA A 352 -22.50 16.82 8.11
N ALA A 353 -21.93 16.12 7.12
CA ALA A 353 -20.60 15.54 7.22
C ALA A 353 -19.51 16.61 7.40
N LEU A 354 -19.71 17.82 6.83
CA LEU A 354 -18.80 18.94 7.03
C LEU A 354 -18.77 19.37 8.50
N GLY A 355 -19.94 19.47 9.14
CA GLY A 355 -20.03 19.79 10.57
C GLY A 355 -19.35 18.75 11.47
N VAL A 356 -19.46 17.47 11.11
CA VAL A 356 -18.76 16.38 11.80
C VAL A 356 -17.24 16.47 11.57
N MET A 357 -16.81 16.67 10.33
CA MET A 357 -15.39 16.81 9.98
C MET A 357 -14.75 17.96 10.75
N MET A 358 -15.48 19.04 11.03
CA MET A 358 -14.96 20.17 11.79
C MET A 358 -14.63 19.84 13.24
N ARG A 359 -15.15 18.75 13.80
CA ARG A 359 -14.76 18.25 15.14
C ARG A 359 -13.34 17.64 15.17
N PHE A 360 -12.74 17.38 14.01
CA PHE A 360 -11.34 16.98 13.89
C PHE A 360 -10.39 18.18 13.84
N ALA A 361 -10.90 19.41 13.74
CA ALA A 361 -10.06 20.59 13.76
C ALA A 361 -9.43 20.76 15.14
N GLY A 362 -8.11 20.74 15.18
CA GLY A 362 -7.33 21.17 16.33
C GLY A 362 -7.11 22.69 16.33
N PRO A 363 -6.60 23.25 17.44
CA PRO A 363 -6.09 24.61 17.43
C PRO A 363 -5.00 24.76 16.36
N SER A 364 -4.90 25.96 15.78
CA SER A 364 -3.79 26.31 14.91
C SER A 364 -2.46 26.04 15.61
N LEU A 365 -1.59 25.24 15.00
CA LEU A 365 -0.27 24.96 15.54
C LEU A 365 0.61 26.22 15.47
N GLU A 366 1.19 26.61 16.59
CA GLU A 366 2.32 27.55 16.64
C GLU A 366 3.65 26.82 16.26
N GLY A 367 3.68 25.50 16.48
CA GLY A 367 4.67 24.48 16.13
C GLY A 367 4.09 23.10 16.50
N PRO A 368 4.69 21.95 16.15
CA PRO A 368 6.03 21.74 15.60
C PRO A 368 6.11 22.04 14.10
N VAL A 369 7.34 22.32 13.66
CA VAL A 369 7.69 22.44 12.24
C VAL A 369 8.68 21.35 11.87
N ALA A 370 8.47 20.68 10.74
CA ALA A 370 9.45 19.81 10.12
C ALA A 370 10.12 20.57 8.97
N PRO A 371 11.40 20.30 8.66
CA PRO A 371 11.99 20.80 7.44
C PRO A 371 11.34 20.09 6.24
N ASP A 372 10.93 20.87 5.24
CA ASP A 372 10.68 20.34 3.91
C ASP A 372 12.01 19.96 3.23
N ARG A 373 11.94 19.52 1.97
CA ARG A 373 13.12 19.14 1.18
C ARG A 373 14.17 20.24 1.00
N ARG A 374 13.78 21.51 1.18
CA ARG A 374 14.63 22.70 1.04
C ARG A 374 15.04 23.24 2.41
N GLY A 375 14.75 22.52 3.50
CA GLY A 375 15.01 22.94 4.87
C GLY A 375 14.04 24.01 5.38
N LYS A 376 12.97 24.34 4.63
CA LYS A 376 11.99 25.33 5.07
C LYS A 376 11.05 24.68 6.09
N PRO A 377 10.77 25.34 7.22
CA PRO A 377 9.81 24.84 8.19
C PRO A 377 8.40 24.75 7.57
N ILE A 378 7.82 23.56 7.60
CA ILE A 378 6.40 23.29 7.36
C ILE A 378 5.74 22.93 8.68
N LYS A 379 4.53 23.46 8.93
CA LYS A 379 3.74 23.05 10.12
C LYS A 379 3.35 21.58 9.95
N VAL A 380 3.59 20.77 10.99
CA VAL A 380 3.37 19.31 10.99
C VAL A 380 2.22 18.95 11.90
#